data_AF-A0A9P8VYH9-F1
#
_entry.id   AF-A0A9P8VYH9-F1
#
_cell.length_a   1.000
_cell.length_b   1.000
_cell.length_c   1.000
_cell.angle_alpha   90.00
_cell.angle_beta   90.00
_cell.angle_gamma   90.00
#
_symmetry.space_group_name_H-M   'P 1'
#
loop_
_entity.id
_entity.type
_entity.pdbx_description
1 polymer ?
#
loop_
_entity_poly.entity_id
_entity_poly.type
_entity_poly.pdbx_seq_one_letter_code
_entity_poly.pdbx_strand_id
1 'polypeptide(L)'
;QVCLGYWSKSREWHAVLVLPGVATEQPIDIGFSGPIQDLGLTEQLPPCYTYDPQTGILDWRENYKDGGSLVTERQFPVMYFDGLDFPSRSSVGWVAANDLQSVDTQDSSFELIPHFKSVLEFLETRRSKQAENSNLENME
;
A
#
# COMPACT_ATOMS: atom_id res chain seq x y z
N GLN A 1 0.83 -5.36 1.07
CA GLN A 1 0.11 -6.20 2.06
C GLN A 1 -1.22 -5.52 2.38
N VAL A 2 -2.27 -6.25 2.74
CA VAL A 2 -3.51 -5.62 3.25
C VAL A 2 -3.45 -5.54 4.77
N CYS A 3 -3.78 -4.38 5.33
CA CYS A 3 -3.80 -4.08 6.75
C CYS A 3 -5.06 -3.26 7.10
N LEU A 4 -5.27 -3.01 8.39
CA LEU A 4 -6.10 -1.90 8.85
C LEU A 4 -5.23 -0.65 9.02
N GLY A 5 -5.71 0.50 8.54
CA GLY A 5 -5.05 1.80 8.68
C GLY A 5 -6.01 2.83 9.26
N TYR A 6 -5.55 3.60 10.24
CA TYR A 6 -6.33 4.71 10.78
C TYR A 6 -6.28 5.90 9.84
N TRP A 7 -7.43 6.30 9.30
CA TRP A 7 -7.50 7.45 8.41
C TRP A 7 -7.93 8.70 9.16
N SER A 8 -7.02 9.66 9.33
CA SER A 8 -7.29 10.88 10.10
C SER A 8 -8.43 11.74 9.53
N LYS A 9 -8.69 11.69 8.21
CA LYS A 9 -9.78 12.45 7.57
C LYS A 9 -11.16 11.95 7.97
N SER A 10 -11.38 10.64 7.99
CA SER A 10 -12.64 10.01 8.42
C SER A 10 -12.68 9.68 9.91
N ARG A 11 -11.52 9.71 10.59
CA ARG A 11 -11.32 9.33 12.00
C ARG A 11 -11.69 7.88 12.31
N GLU A 12 -11.55 6.99 11.33
CA GLU A 12 -11.99 5.60 11.38
C GLU A 12 -10.92 4.65 10.81
N TRP A 13 -10.98 3.39 11.23
CA TRP A 13 -10.13 2.33 10.70
C TRP A 13 -10.68 1.81 9.37
N HIS A 14 -9.82 1.79 8.36
CA HIS A 14 -10.15 1.32 7.02
C HIS A 14 -9.26 0.14 6.66
N ALA A 15 -9.76 -0.80 5.86
CA ALA A 15 -8.87 -1.70 5.15
C ALA A 15 -8.02 -0.86 4.17
N VAL A 16 -6.72 -1.15 4.14
CA VAL A 16 -5.75 -0.47 3.28
C VAL A 16 -4.83 -1.46 2.61
N LEU A 17 -4.48 -1.20 1.36
CA LEU A 17 -3.36 -1.84 0.69
C LEU A 17 -2.10 -1.00 0.96
N VAL A 18 -1.15 -1.55 1.73
CA VAL A 18 0.18 -0.97 1.90
C VAL A 18 0.96 -1.13 0.59
N LEU A 19 1.34 0.01 0.03
CA LEU A 19 2.14 0.13 -1.18
C LEU A 19 3.64 0.00 -0.82
N PRO A 20 4.50 -0.35 -1.79
CA PRO A 20 5.95 -0.32 -1.56
C PRO A 20 6.38 1.05 -1.04
N GLY A 21 6.99 1.06 0.14
CA GLY A 21 7.49 2.28 0.77
C GLY A 21 8.67 2.89 0.03
N VAL A 22 9.34 2.12 -0.81
CA VAL A 22 10.47 2.56 -1.64
C VAL A 22 10.06 2.25 -3.06
N ALA A 23 10.07 3.27 -3.93
CA ALA A 23 9.73 3.09 -5.34
C ALA A 23 11.02 3.17 -6.16
N THR A 24 11.27 2.11 -6.93
CA THR A 24 12.26 2.11 -8.01
C THR A 24 11.58 2.60 -9.30
N GLU A 25 12.32 2.71 -10.40
CA GLU A 25 11.74 2.98 -11.73
C GLU A 25 10.70 1.93 -12.19
N GLN A 26 10.57 0.82 -11.46
CA GLN A 26 9.65 -0.26 -11.78
C GLN A 26 8.21 0.08 -11.38
N PRO A 27 7.23 -0.15 -12.26
CA PRO A 27 5.82 0.10 -11.96
C PRO A 27 5.32 -0.79 -10.82
N ILE A 28 4.43 -0.24 -9.99
CA ILE A 28 3.83 -1.00 -8.89
C ILE A 28 2.77 -1.95 -9.47
N ASP A 29 3.06 -3.23 -9.68
CA ASP A 29 2.06 -4.17 -10.21
C ASP A 29 1.03 -4.59 -9.14
N ILE A 30 0.02 -3.75 -8.95
CA ILE A 30 -1.15 -3.96 -8.07
C ILE A 30 -2.48 -3.72 -8.78
N GLY A 31 -2.50 -3.83 -10.11
CA GLY A 31 -3.63 -3.38 -10.94
C GLY A 31 -3.61 -1.88 -11.25
N PHE A 32 -2.55 -1.17 -10.84
CA PHE A 32 -2.21 0.19 -11.24
C PHE A 32 -0.84 0.15 -11.95
N SER A 33 -0.78 0.27 -13.27
CA SER A 33 0.49 0.25 -14.00
C SER A 33 1.05 1.67 -14.16
N GLY A 34 1.66 2.19 -13.11
CA GLY A 34 2.29 3.52 -13.15
C GLY A 34 3.27 3.76 -12.00
N PRO A 35 4.09 4.81 -12.09
CA PRO A 35 4.95 5.24 -11.00
C PRO A 35 4.12 5.74 -9.80
N ILE A 36 4.70 5.69 -8.59
CA ILE A 36 4.04 6.18 -7.37
C ILE A 36 3.64 7.67 -7.45
N GLN A 37 4.28 8.42 -8.35
CA GLN A 37 4.05 9.84 -8.61
C GLN A 37 2.64 10.11 -9.16
N ASP A 38 2.15 9.22 -10.01
CA ASP A 38 0.84 9.34 -10.65
C ASP A 38 -0.32 9.18 -9.66
N LEU A 39 -0.01 8.71 -8.45
CA LEU A 39 -0.96 8.64 -7.33
C LEU A 39 -1.07 9.96 -6.56
N GLY A 40 -0.25 10.97 -6.85
CA GLY A 40 -0.24 12.26 -6.12
C GLY A 40 0.35 12.18 -4.71
N LEU A 41 0.98 11.06 -4.34
CA LEU A 41 1.60 10.87 -3.02
C LEU A 41 2.81 11.77 -2.78
N THR A 42 3.44 12.26 -3.85
CA THR A 42 4.63 13.12 -3.81
C THR A 42 4.31 14.60 -3.55
N GLU A 43 3.04 15.01 -3.61
CA GLU A 43 2.62 16.39 -3.33
C GLU A 43 2.86 16.80 -1.87
N GLN A 44 2.71 15.84 -0.94
CA GLN A 44 2.93 16.04 0.49
C GLN A 44 3.69 14.86 1.06
N LEU A 45 5.03 14.97 0.97
CA LEU A 45 5.91 13.89 1.36
C LEU A 45 6.15 13.85 2.89
N PRO A 46 5.98 12.69 3.55
CA PRO A 46 6.29 12.56 4.97
C PRO A 46 7.77 12.81 5.28
N PRO A 47 8.11 13.20 6.52
CA PRO A 47 9.49 13.45 6.93
C PRO A 47 10.44 12.25 6.79
N CYS A 48 9.90 11.03 6.72
CA CYS A 48 10.68 9.81 6.59
C CYS A 48 11.27 9.57 5.20
N TYR A 49 10.94 10.42 4.21
CA TYR A 49 11.31 10.20 2.81
C TYR A 49 12.18 11.30 2.19
N THR A 50 12.95 10.88 1.19
CA THR A 50 13.52 11.71 0.13
C THR A 50 12.92 11.30 -1.20
N TYR A 51 12.74 12.27 -2.08
CA TYR A 51 12.23 12.05 -3.42
C TYR A 51 13.11 12.79 -4.42
N ASP A 52 13.61 12.07 -5.43
CA ASP A 52 14.34 12.66 -6.54
C ASP A 52 13.39 12.79 -7.76
N PRO A 53 12.98 14.01 -8.14
CA PRO A 53 12.08 14.20 -9.27
C PRO A 53 12.72 13.91 -10.64
N GLN A 54 14.05 13.80 -10.74
CA GLN A 54 14.72 13.48 -12.00
C GLN A 54 14.67 11.98 -12.29
N THR A 55 14.91 11.16 -11.27
CA THR A 55 14.93 9.70 -11.38
C THR A 55 13.62 9.06 -10.97
N GLY A 56 12.74 9.81 -10.30
CA GLY A 56 11.49 9.30 -9.75
C GLY A 56 11.66 8.41 -8.52
N ILE A 57 12.88 8.31 -7.99
CA ILE A 57 13.21 7.44 -6.87
C ILE A 57 12.67 8.03 -5.58
N LEU A 58 11.90 7.21 -4.86
CA LEU A 58 11.43 7.49 -3.51
C LEU A 58 12.21 6.60 -2.54
N ASP A 59 12.95 7.20 -1.60
CA ASP A 59 13.79 6.47 -0.64
C ASP A 59 13.63 6.97 0.80
N TRP A 60 13.94 6.10 1.77
CA TRP A 60 13.96 6.45 3.17
C TRP A 60 15.09 7.42 3.49
N ARG A 61 14.81 8.43 4.33
CA ARG A 61 15.87 9.21 4.97
C ARG A 61 16.69 8.33 5.90
N GLU A 62 17.97 8.67 6.08
CA GLU A 62 18.96 7.84 6.77
C GLU A 62 18.50 7.32 8.13
N ASN A 63 18.00 8.19 9.02
CA ASN A 63 17.53 7.79 10.37
C ASN A 63 16.26 6.93 10.35
N TYR A 64 15.55 6.90 9.23
CA TYR A 64 14.35 6.09 9.01
C TYR A 64 14.67 4.80 8.27
N LYS A 65 15.91 4.51 7.86
CA LYS A 65 16.29 3.21 7.30
C LYS A 65 16.27 2.11 8.37
N ASP A 66 16.38 0.86 7.95
CA ASP A 66 16.35 -0.27 8.88
C ASP A 66 17.52 -0.18 9.86
N GLY A 67 17.24 -0.35 11.15
CA GLY A 67 18.21 -0.13 12.24
C GLY A 67 18.43 1.35 12.62
N GLY A 68 17.80 2.28 11.92
CA GLY A 68 17.82 3.71 12.26
C GLY A 68 16.98 4.05 13.49
N SER A 69 17.32 5.15 14.14
CA SER A 69 16.67 5.60 15.38
C SER A 69 15.19 5.99 15.22
N LEU A 70 14.73 6.30 14.00
CA LEU A 70 13.37 6.74 13.69
C LEU A 70 12.60 5.71 12.85
N VAL A 71 13.08 4.45 12.80
CA VAL A 71 12.45 3.37 12.04
C VAL A 71 10.97 3.16 12.40
N THR A 72 10.60 3.35 13.67
CA THR A 72 9.23 3.21 14.16
C THR A 72 8.34 4.42 13.85
N GLU A 73 8.92 5.54 13.40
CA GLU A 73 8.20 6.76 13.02
C GLU A 73 7.91 6.84 11.52
N ARG A 74 8.19 5.76 10.78
CA ARG A 74 7.87 5.68 9.35
C ARG A 74 6.38 5.88 9.11
N GLN A 75 6.08 6.54 8.00
CA GLN A 75 4.77 6.51 7.40
C GLN A 75 4.86 5.71 6.11
N PHE A 76 3.85 4.92 5.80
CA PHE A 76 3.79 4.09 4.62
C PHE A 76 2.75 4.62 3.63
N PRO A 77 3.03 4.55 2.33
CA PRO A 77 2.04 4.88 1.32
C PRO A 77 0.98 3.79 1.30
N VAL A 78 -0.27 4.18 1.27
CA VAL A 78 -1.41 3.27 1.26
C VAL A 78 -2.46 3.67 0.23
N MET A 79 -3.21 2.69 -0.21
CA MET A 79 -4.46 2.86 -0.96
C MET A 79 -5.62 2.35 -0.09
N TYR A 80 -6.69 3.13 0.03
CA TYR A 80 -7.83 2.81 0.88
C TYR A 80 -8.86 1.97 0.13
N PHE A 81 -9.42 0.97 0.80
CA PHE A 81 -10.67 0.35 0.38
C PHE A 81 -11.82 1.21 0.91
N ASP A 82 -12.17 2.26 0.17
CA ASP A 82 -13.10 3.33 0.56
C ASP A 82 -14.47 3.26 -0.14
N GLY A 83 -14.76 2.12 -0.78
CA GLY A 83 -16.00 1.88 -1.52
C GLY A 83 -16.03 2.43 -2.94
N LEU A 84 -14.94 3.06 -3.40
CA LEU A 84 -14.74 3.40 -4.80
C LEU A 84 -14.15 2.20 -5.57
N ASP A 85 -14.15 2.29 -6.90
CA ASP A 85 -13.60 1.25 -7.77
C ASP A 85 -12.12 1.02 -7.45
N PHE A 86 -11.82 -0.12 -6.83
CA PHE A 86 -10.46 -0.48 -6.44
C PHE A 86 -9.75 -1.24 -7.58
N PRO A 87 -8.47 -0.93 -7.90
CA PRO A 87 -7.63 0.13 -7.33
C PRO A 87 -7.74 1.49 -8.04
N SER A 88 -8.52 1.60 -9.13
CA SER A 88 -8.40 2.71 -10.10
C SER A 88 -8.86 4.08 -9.60
N ARG A 89 -9.79 4.12 -8.64
CA ARG A 89 -10.39 5.36 -8.11
C ARG A 89 -10.23 5.53 -6.61
N SER A 90 -9.55 4.59 -5.97
CA SER A 90 -9.37 4.59 -4.52
C SER A 90 -8.59 5.80 -4.04
N SER A 91 -8.97 6.30 -2.87
CA SER A 91 -8.16 7.30 -2.16
C SER A 91 -6.78 6.72 -1.84
N VAL A 92 -5.76 7.58 -1.85
CA VAL A 92 -4.41 7.24 -1.41
C VAL A 92 -3.95 8.20 -0.31
N GLY A 93 -2.96 7.77 0.47
CA GLY A 93 -2.35 8.63 1.47
C GLY A 93 -1.20 7.97 2.20
N TRP A 94 -0.79 8.60 3.30
CA TRP A 94 0.28 8.14 4.17
C TRP A 94 -0.30 7.74 5.53
N VAL A 95 0.07 6.57 6.04
CA VAL A 95 -0.35 6.09 7.37
C VAL A 95 0.89 5.77 8.20
N ALA A 96 0.94 6.24 9.45
CA ALA A 96 2.04 5.96 10.35
C ALA A 96 2.13 4.45 10.67
N ALA A 97 3.35 3.95 10.89
CA ALA A 97 3.58 2.56 11.25
C ALA A 97 2.75 2.13 12.47
N ASN A 98 2.64 3.01 13.47
CA ASN A 98 1.86 2.78 14.70
C ASN A 98 0.34 2.81 14.48
N ASP A 99 -0.10 3.35 13.34
CA ASP A 99 -1.50 3.43 12.93
C ASP A 99 -1.85 2.36 11.89
N LEU A 100 -0.97 1.37 11.69
CA LEU A 100 -1.21 0.18 10.88
C LEU A 100 -1.36 -1.04 11.79
N GLN A 101 -2.40 -1.83 11.54
CA GLN A 101 -2.65 -3.08 12.25
C GLN A 101 -2.74 -4.23 11.26
N SER A 102 -2.10 -5.35 11.59
CA SER A 102 -2.25 -6.58 10.83
C SER A 102 -3.71 -7.03 10.87
N VAL A 103 -4.23 -7.48 9.74
CA VAL A 103 -5.57 -8.03 9.65
C VAL A 103 -5.49 -9.49 9.21
N ASP A 104 -6.22 -10.36 9.91
CA ASP A 104 -6.44 -11.72 9.46
C ASP A 104 -7.73 -11.77 8.62
N THR A 105 -7.58 -12.09 7.34
CA THR A 105 -8.69 -12.19 6.39
C THR A 105 -9.50 -13.48 6.53
N GLN A 106 -9.05 -14.42 7.35
CA GLN A 106 -9.76 -15.66 7.66
C GLN A 106 -10.57 -15.56 8.96
N ASP A 107 -10.34 -14.51 9.76
CA ASP A 107 -11.10 -14.27 10.98
C ASP A 107 -12.52 -13.79 10.65
N SER A 108 -13.52 -14.33 11.34
CA SER A 108 -14.93 -13.92 11.19
C SER A 108 -15.17 -12.43 11.41
N SER A 109 -14.36 -11.77 12.24
CA SER A 109 -14.42 -10.33 12.50
C SER A 109 -14.00 -9.50 11.29
N PHE A 110 -13.31 -10.10 10.30
CA PHE A 110 -12.92 -9.42 9.06
C PHE A 110 -14.13 -8.91 8.27
N GLU A 111 -15.24 -9.65 8.30
CA GLU A 111 -16.49 -9.27 7.61
C GLU A 111 -17.15 -8.01 8.20
N LEU A 112 -16.73 -7.59 9.40
CA LEU A 112 -17.20 -6.35 10.03
C LEU A 112 -16.48 -5.11 9.49
N ILE A 113 -15.36 -5.29 8.77
CA ILE A 113 -14.60 -4.17 8.21
C ILE A 113 -15.35 -3.62 7.00
N PRO A 114 -15.51 -2.29 6.89
CA PRO A 114 -16.09 -1.66 5.71
C PRO A 114 -15.39 -2.14 4.44
N HIS A 115 -16.18 -2.45 3.40
CA HIS A 115 -15.70 -2.86 2.08
C HIS A 115 -14.85 -4.16 2.06
N PHE A 116 -14.99 -5.05 3.06
CA PHE A 116 -14.25 -6.32 3.11
C PHE A 116 -14.39 -7.17 1.83
N LYS A 117 -15.55 -7.13 1.15
CA LYS A 117 -15.75 -7.86 -0.11
C LYS A 117 -14.78 -7.44 -1.20
N SER A 118 -14.56 -6.12 -1.36
CA SER A 118 -13.59 -5.58 -2.32
C SER A 118 -12.16 -6.00 -1.97
N VAL A 119 -11.86 -6.16 -0.68
CA VAL A 119 -10.58 -6.70 -0.23
C VAL A 119 -10.42 -8.16 -0.63
N LEU A 120 -11.44 -9.00 -0.40
CA LEU A 120 -11.41 -10.41 -0.76
C LEU A 120 -11.27 -10.59 -2.28
N GLU A 121 -12.06 -9.88 -3.08
CA GLU A 121 -12.00 -9.90 -4.54
C GLU A 121 -10.60 -9.50 -5.06
N PHE A 122 -10.00 -8.46 -4.48
CA PHE A 122 -8.63 -8.05 -4.83
C PHE A 122 -7.61 -9.14 -4.50
N LEU A 123 -7.70 -9.74 -3.30
CA LEU A 123 -6.77 -10.77 -2.87
C LEU A 123 -6.89 -12.05 -3.71
N GLU A 124 -8.12 -12.45 -4.07
CA GLU A 124 -8.37 -13.56 -4.98
C GLU A 124 -7.77 -13.31 -6.36
N THR A 125 -8.05 -12.14 -6.95
CA THR A 125 -7.49 -11.74 -8.25
C THR A 125 -5.96 -11.75 -8.23
N ARG A 126 -5.36 -11.25 -7.16
CA ARG A 126 -3.90 -11.23 -6.99
C ARG A 126 -3.30 -12.64 -6.89
N ARG A 127 -3.93 -13.54 -6.13
CA ARG A 127 -3.48 -14.94 -6.02
C ARG A 127 -3.56 -15.66 -7.36
N SER A 128 -4.63 -15.46 -8.13
CA SER A 128 -4.79 -16.05 -9.46
C SER A 128 -3.68 -15.59 -10.42
N LYS A 129 -3.39 -14.28 -10.48
CA LYS A 129 -2.29 -13.75 -11.29
C LYS A 129 -0.92 -14.31 -10.89
N GLN A 130 -0.67 -14.45 -9.59
CA GLN A 130 0.58 -15.04 -9.10
C GLN A 130 0.71 -16.51 -9.51
N ALA A 131 -0.37 -17.30 -9.41
CA ALA A 131 -0.37 -18.69 -9.83
C ALA A 131 -0.15 -18.85 -11.35
N GLU A 132 -0.74 -17.97 -12.16
CA GLU A 132 -0.53 -17.95 -13.62
C GLU A 132 0.93 -17.64 -13.98
N ASN A 133 1.52 -16.61 -13.36
CA ASN A 133 2.92 -16.25 -13.61
C ASN A 133 3.89 -17.37 -13.21
N SER A 134 3.66 -18.02 -12.05
CA SER A 134 4.49 -19.15 -11.62
C SER A 134 4.38 -20.37 -12.54
N ASN A 135 3.23 -20.60 -13.18
CA ASN A 135 3.08 -21.70 -14.14
C ASN A 135 3.82 -21.42 -15.47
N LEU A 136 3.90 -20.16 -15.88
CA LEU A 136 4.63 -19.74 -17.08
C LEU A 136 6.15 -19.89 -16.89
N GLU A 137 6.69 -19.48 -15.75
CA GLU A 137 8.13 -19.59 -15.43
C GLU A 137 8.60 -21.05 -15.31
N ASN A 138 7.71 -21.99 -14.98
CA ASN A 138 8.03 -23.43 -14.90
C ASN A 138 7.91 -24.16 -16.26
N MET A 139 7.53 -23.45 -17.32
CA MET A 139 7.44 -23.97 -18.70
C MET A 139 8.58 -23.48 -19.61
N GLU A 140 9.47 -22.61 -19.11
CA GLU A 140 10.71 -22.15 -19.77
C GLU A 140 11.93 -22.96 -19.30
#